data_AF-A0AAV8X9B5-F1
#
_entry.id   AF-A0AAV8X9B5-F1
#
_cell.length_a   1.000
_cell.length_b   1.000
_cell.length_c   1.000
_cell.angle_alpha   90.00
_cell.angle_beta   90.00
_cell.angle_gamma   90.00
#
_symmetry.space_group_name_H-M   'P 1'
#
loop_
_entity.id
_entity.type
_entity.pdbx_description
1 polymer ?
#
loop_
_entity_poly.entity_id
_entity_poly.type
_entity_poly.pdbx_seq_one_letter_code
_entity_poly.pdbx_strand_id
1 'polypeptide(L)'
;TTEFSLIQVYCGNNWGTAILLNEEKGIFVTNSHVIINRNNDALFLGDSVYSAGFSLFSKECQPSPTISKGCISQNNPYMLRTTCCVHPGASGGAILDDDGALLGIIVCNTKLHEHNTVYPRVNMAIPFSVVEKVIFKYIQNGGKYVNFNANSN
;
A
#
# COMPACT_ATOMS: atom_id res chain seq x y z
N THR A 1 -10.06 4.04 29.98
CA THR A 1 -9.11 2.92 30.14
C THR A 1 -8.34 2.76 28.83
N THR A 2 -7.02 2.75 28.88
CA THR A 2 -6.11 2.67 27.71
C THR A 2 -6.15 1.33 26.97
N GLU A 3 -6.87 0.35 27.49
CA GLU A 3 -7.00 -0.99 26.89
C GLU A 3 -7.77 -0.96 25.55
N PHE A 4 -8.68 0.00 25.34
CA PHE A 4 -9.42 0.14 24.07
C PHE A 4 -8.60 0.77 22.94
N SER A 5 -7.45 1.39 23.25
CA SER A 5 -6.57 2.01 22.26
C SER A 5 -5.46 1.08 21.78
N LEU A 6 -5.43 -0.17 22.24
CA LEU A 6 -4.46 -1.18 21.81
C LEU A 6 -5.20 -2.29 21.07
N ILE A 7 -4.78 -2.59 19.85
CA ILE A 7 -5.34 -3.70 19.08
C ILE A 7 -4.23 -4.71 18.77
N GLN A 8 -4.61 -5.99 18.75
CA GLN A 8 -3.72 -7.02 18.22
C GLN A 8 -3.82 -7.00 16.69
N VAL A 9 -2.68 -6.88 16.04
CA VAL A 9 -2.56 -6.88 14.57
C VAL A 9 -2.01 -8.22 14.16
N TYR A 10 -2.65 -8.83 13.16
CA TYR A 10 -2.18 -10.03 12.49
C TYR A 10 -1.94 -9.68 11.02
N CYS A 11 -0.79 -10.06 10.47
CA CYS A 11 -0.42 -9.88 9.07
C CYS A 11 0.39 -11.11 8.62
N GLY A 12 -0.24 -11.97 7.82
CA GLY A 12 0.25 -13.33 7.57
C GLY A 12 0.57 -14.09 8.86
N ASN A 13 1.79 -14.62 8.98
CA ASN A 13 2.30 -15.31 10.16
C ASN A 13 2.84 -14.36 11.26
N ASN A 14 2.95 -13.06 10.99
CA ASN A 14 3.41 -12.08 11.96
C ASN A 14 2.22 -11.54 12.76
N TRP A 15 2.47 -11.26 14.04
CA TRP A 15 1.51 -10.63 14.91
C TRP A 15 2.20 -9.61 15.81
N GLY A 16 1.44 -8.64 16.27
CA GLY A 16 1.94 -7.59 17.15
C GLY A 16 0.83 -6.71 17.68
N THR A 17 1.20 -5.53 18.15
CA THR A 17 0.26 -4.58 18.73
C THR A 17 0.27 -3.30 17.89
N ALA A 18 -0.92 -2.78 17.60
CA ALA A 18 -1.09 -1.41 17.11
C ALA A 18 -1.69 -0.55 18.22
N ILE A 19 -1.30 0.73 18.19
CA ILE A 19 -1.86 1.78 19.04
C ILE A 19 -2.80 2.62 18.17
N LEU A 20 -4.04 2.81 18.63
CA LEU A 20 -5.01 3.72 18.03
C LEU A 20 -4.51 5.16 18.23
N LEU A 21 -4.15 5.83 17.13
CA LEU A 21 -3.79 7.24 17.14
C LEU A 21 -4.99 8.16 16.92
N ASN A 22 -5.99 7.70 16.18
CA ASN A 22 -7.17 8.50 15.89
C ASN A 22 -8.39 7.59 15.67
N GLU A 23 -9.33 7.63 16.61
CA GLU A 23 -10.57 6.85 16.59
C GLU A 23 -11.48 7.27 15.42
N GLU A 24 -11.70 8.57 15.24
CA GLU A 24 -12.56 9.12 14.19
C GLU A 24 -12.10 8.73 12.78
N LYS A 25 -10.79 8.58 12.58
CA LYS A 25 -10.17 8.27 11.28
C LYS A 25 -9.71 6.82 11.15
N GLY A 26 -9.88 5.99 12.19
CA GLY A 26 -9.40 4.61 12.22
C GLY A 26 -7.90 4.46 11.98
N ILE A 27 -7.07 5.40 12.48
CA ILE A 27 -5.62 5.38 12.27
C ILE A 27 -4.95 4.64 13.41
N PHE A 28 -4.15 3.63 13.04
CA PHE A 28 -3.35 2.84 13.95
C PHE A 28 -1.87 2.95 13.60
N VAL A 29 -1.00 2.93 14.61
CA VAL A 29 0.45 2.80 14.43
C VAL A 29 0.91 1.47 14.99
N THR A 30 1.71 0.76 14.21
CA THR A 30 2.42 -0.45 14.63
C THR A 30 3.84 -0.45 14.08
N ASN A 31 4.65 -1.41 14.53
CA ASN A 31 6.00 -1.57 14.03
C ASN A 31 5.97 -2.16 12.62
N SER A 32 6.90 -1.72 11.76
CA SER A 32 6.97 -2.17 10.37
C SER A 32 7.13 -3.69 10.24
N HIS A 33 7.92 -4.35 11.11
CA HIS A 33 8.09 -5.81 11.07
C HIS A 33 6.80 -6.60 11.38
N VAL A 34 5.81 -5.99 12.03
CA VAL A 34 4.50 -6.61 12.28
C VAL A 34 3.71 -6.74 10.98
N ILE A 35 3.95 -5.84 10.02
CA ILE A 35 3.22 -5.74 8.75
C ILE A 35 4.07 -6.17 7.54
N ILE A 36 5.39 -6.25 7.72
CA ILE A 36 6.32 -6.78 6.73
C ILE A 36 6.48 -8.27 7.01
N ASN A 37 5.53 -9.07 6.53
CA ASN A 37 5.76 -10.49 6.30
C ASN A 37 5.77 -10.75 4.80
N ARG A 38 6.86 -10.38 4.15
CA ARG A 38 7.01 -10.66 2.74
C ARG A 38 7.56 -12.08 2.60
N ASN A 39 6.71 -13.03 2.26
CA ASN A 39 7.24 -14.21 1.58
C ASN A 39 7.94 -13.69 0.32
N ASN A 40 9.22 -14.02 0.15
CA ASN A 40 10.01 -13.63 -1.02
C ASN A 40 9.56 -14.38 -2.29
N ASP A 41 8.29 -14.75 -2.35
CA ASP A 41 7.70 -15.37 -3.52
C ASP A 41 7.65 -14.31 -4.61
N ALA A 42 8.10 -14.73 -5.79
CA ALA A 42 8.03 -13.88 -6.96
C ALA A 42 6.55 -13.59 -7.24
N LEU A 43 6.21 -12.31 -7.44
CA LEU A 43 4.87 -11.91 -7.86
C LEU A 43 4.69 -12.27 -9.33
N PHE A 44 3.72 -13.12 -9.62
CA PHE A 44 3.39 -13.59 -10.97
C PHE A 44 2.15 -12.89 -11.51
N LEU A 45 2.05 -12.83 -12.84
CA LEU A 45 0.85 -12.36 -13.50
C LEU A 45 -0.32 -13.30 -13.16
N GLY A 46 -1.45 -12.72 -12.79
CA GLY A 46 -2.64 -13.47 -12.36
C GLY A 46 -2.74 -13.74 -10.86
N ASP A 47 -1.69 -13.48 -10.07
CA ASP A 47 -1.76 -13.62 -8.61
C ASP A 47 -2.88 -12.75 -8.04
N SER A 48 -3.64 -13.31 -7.10
CA SER A 48 -4.73 -12.60 -6.42
C SER A 48 -4.16 -11.49 -5.54
N VAL A 49 -4.74 -10.30 -5.65
CA VAL A 49 -4.34 -9.12 -4.88
C VAL A 49 -5.55 -8.31 -4.47
N TYR A 50 -5.38 -7.48 -3.45
CA TYR A 50 -6.42 -6.62 -2.90
C TYR A 50 -5.93 -5.18 -2.83
N SER A 51 -6.69 -4.24 -3.39
CA SER A 51 -6.45 -2.82 -3.13
C SER A 51 -7.23 -2.38 -1.90
N ALA A 52 -6.59 -1.70 -0.96
CA ALA A 52 -7.20 -1.18 0.25
C ALA A 52 -6.94 0.34 0.39
N GLY A 53 -7.99 1.12 0.67
CA GLY A 53 -7.88 2.57 0.89
C GLY A 53 -9.22 3.25 1.11
N PHE A 54 -9.23 4.57 1.31
CA PHE A 54 -10.44 5.36 1.55
C PHE A 54 -10.95 5.98 0.25
N SER A 55 -11.75 5.21 -0.48
CA SER A 55 -12.21 5.57 -1.81
C SER A 55 -13.58 6.27 -1.79
N LEU A 56 -13.89 6.99 -2.89
CA LEU A 56 -15.21 7.50 -3.31
C LEU A 56 -15.80 8.65 -2.49
N PHE A 57 -15.69 8.62 -1.16
CA PHE A 57 -16.33 9.61 -0.30
C PHE A 57 -15.31 10.60 0.24
N SER A 58 -15.78 11.83 0.47
CA SER A 58 -14.97 12.87 1.06
C SER A 58 -14.80 12.62 2.57
N LYS A 59 -13.82 13.29 3.18
CA LYS A 59 -13.47 13.07 4.60
C LYS A 59 -14.62 13.41 5.54
N GLU A 60 -15.48 14.33 5.13
CA GLU A 60 -16.64 14.82 5.88
C GLU A 60 -17.68 13.73 6.12
N CYS A 61 -17.67 12.65 5.33
CA CYS A 61 -18.58 11.51 5.46
C CYS A 61 -18.04 10.40 6.39
N GLN A 62 -16.85 10.57 7.00
CA GLN A 62 -16.17 9.55 7.82
C GLN A 62 -16.23 8.14 7.19
N PRO A 63 -15.78 7.97 5.92
CA PRO A 63 -15.97 6.72 5.21
C PRO A 63 -15.15 5.59 5.81
N SER A 64 -15.71 4.39 5.80
CA SER A 64 -14.95 3.17 6.10
C SER A 64 -13.96 2.84 4.96
N PRO A 65 -12.87 2.13 5.26
CA PRO A 65 -11.94 1.68 4.22
C PRO A 65 -12.65 0.75 3.22
N THR A 66 -12.29 0.89 1.95
CA THR A 66 -12.77 0.07 0.83
C THR A 66 -11.71 -0.95 0.46
N ILE A 67 -12.13 -2.20 0.19
CA ILE A 67 -11.28 -3.27 -0.30
C ILE A 67 -11.82 -3.75 -1.65
N SER A 68 -10.97 -3.89 -2.66
CA SER A 68 -11.31 -4.51 -3.94
C SER A 68 -10.33 -5.63 -4.26
N LYS A 69 -10.87 -6.82 -4.54
CA LYS A 69 -10.09 -7.94 -5.08
C LYS A 69 -9.82 -7.75 -6.58
N GLY A 70 -8.67 -8.21 -7.03
CA GLY A 70 -8.26 -8.27 -8.42
C GLY A 70 -7.09 -9.23 -8.58
N CYS A 71 -6.33 -9.06 -9.65
CA CYS A 71 -5.11 -9.80 -9.92
C CYS A 71 -4.00 -8.91 -10.48
N ILE A 72 -2.77 -9.39 -10.44
CA ILE A 72 -1.62 -8.71 -11.05
C ILE A 72 -1.74 -8.79 -12.57
N SER A 73 -1.88 -7.62 -13.22
CA SER A 73 -1.91 -7.50 -14.68
C SER A 73 -0.56 -7.16 -15.29
N GLN A 74 0.33 -6.56 -14.50
CA GLN A 74 1.73 -6.31 -14.90
C GLN A 74 2.62 -6.22 -13.66
N ASN A 75 3.81 -6.82 -13.72
CA ASN A 75 4.83 -6.70 -12.69
C ASN A 75 6.16 -6.27 -13.32
N ASN A 76 6.64 -5.08 -12.99
CA ASN A 76 7.99 -4.64 -13.34
C ASN A 76 8.67 -3.96 -12.13
N PRO A 77 10.01 -3.81 -12.13
CA PRO A 77 10.75 -3.32 -10.96
C PRO A 77 10.33 -1.93 -10.45
N TYR A 78 9.67 -1.14 -11.28
CA TYR A 78 9.29 0.24 -10.97
C TYR A 78 7.78 0.42 -10.79
N MET A 79 6.99 -0.57 -11.17
CA MET A 79 5.55 -0.46 -11.26
C MET A 79 4.86 -1.82 -11.23
N LEU A 80 3.93 -1.94 -10.30
CA LEU A 80 2.93 -2.98 -10.23
C LEU A 80 1.63 -2.46 -10.86
N ARG A 81 0.99 -3.24 -11.73
CA ARG A 81 -0.38 -2.96 -12.19
C ARG A 81 -1.31 -4.08 -11.78
N THR A 82 -2.52 -3.69 -11.37
CA THR A 82 -3.53 -4.63 -10.93
C THR A 82 -4.87 -4.38 -11.63
N THR A 83 -5.74 -5.38 -11.58
CA THR A 83 -7.13 -5.29 -12.04
C THR A 83 -8.10 -4.83 -10.94
N CYS A 84 -7.60 -4.54 -9.74
CA CYS A 84 -8.42 -4.06 -8.62
C CYS A 84 -9.19 -2.79 -9.01
N CYS A 85 -10.38 -2.61 -8.45
CA CYS A 85 -11.16 -1.40 -8.65
C CYS A 85 -10.62 -0.29 -7.75
N VAL A 86 -9.90 0.66 -8.35
CA VAL A 86 -9.30 1.79 -7.65
C VAL A 86 -10.02 3.07 -8.06
N HIS A 87 -10.44 3.86 -7.07
CA HIS A 87 -11.23 5.09 -7.26
C HIS A 87 -10.50 6.30 -6.66
N PRO A 88 -10.95 7.53 -6.96
CA PRO A 88 -10.46 8.72 -6.26
C PRO A 88 -10.49 8.53 -4.74
N GLY A 89 -9.41 8.94 -4.07
CA GLY A 89 -9.19 8.71 -2.64
C GLY A 89 -8.35 7.46 -2.31
N ALA A 90 -8.21 6.52 -3.24
CA ALA A 90 -7.37 5.33 -3.05
C ALA A 90 -5.86 5.59 -3.18
N SER A 91 -5.44 6.70 -3.77
CA SER A 91 -4.01 7.07 -3.89
C SER A 91 -3.34 7.13 -2.51
N GLY A 92 -2.18 6.50 -2.38
CA GLY A 92 -1.50 6.27 -1.10
C GLY A 92 -1.98 5.03 -0.33
N GLY A 93 -3.03 4.37 -0.79
CA GLY A 93 -3.51 3.08 -0.27
C GLY A 93 -2.59 1.91 -0.61
N ALA A 94 -2.95 0.73 -0.13
CA ALA A 94 -2.13 -0.48 -0.24
C ALA A 94 -2.61 -1.43 -1.33
N ILE A 95 -1.67 -2.12 -1.97
CA ILE A 95 -1.90 -3.39 -2.66
C ILE A 95 -1.40 -4.51 -1.76
N LEU A 96 -2.24 -5.49 -1.47
CA LEU A 96 -2.00 -6.61 -0.56
C LEU A 96 -2.14 -7.95 -1.29
N ASP A 97 -1.45 -9.00 -0.84
CA ASP A 97 -1.72 -10.39 -1.24
C ASP A 97 -2.86 -11.01 -0.40
N ASP A 98 -3.14 -12.30 -0.61
CA ASP A 98 -4.15 -13.07 0.14
C ASP A 98 -3.84 -13.19 1.66
N ASP A 99 -2.57 -13.07 2.05
CA ASP A 99 -2.13 -13.11 3.46
C ASP A 99 -2.12 -11.71 4.10
N GLY A 100 -2.45 -10.67 3.33
CA GLY A 100 -2.47 -9.28 3.76
C GLY A 100 -1.09 -8.62 3.77
N ALA A 101 -0.06 -9.20 3.16
CA ALA A 101 1.27 -8.61 3.07
C ALA A 101 1.29 -7.45 2.05
N LEU A 102 2.03 -6.39 2.38
CA LEU A 102 2.11 -5.19 1.53
C LEU A 102 2.98 -5.44 0.28
N LEU A 103 2.33 -5.40 -0.89
CA LEU A 103 2.97 -5.56 -2.19
C LEU A 103 3.34 -4.23 -2.85
N GLY A 104 2.57 -3.17 -2.60
CA GLY A 104 2.82 -1.87 -3.20
C GLY A 104 1.91 -0.75 -2.71
N ILE A 105 2.24 0.48 -3.10
CA ILE A 105 1.49 1.70 -2.76
C ILE A 105 0.79 2.21 -4.00
N ILE A 106 -0.53 2.36 -3.94
CA ILE A 106 -1.38 2.84 -5.04
C ILE A 106 -0.99 4.29 -5.38
N VAL A 107 -0.73 4.56 -6.66
CA VAL A 107 -0.43 5.92 -7.14
C VAL A 107 -1.64 6.50 -7.86
N CYS A 108 -2.04 5.87 -8.97
CA CYS A 108 -3.05 6.40 -9.86
C CYS A 108 -3.72 5.32 -10.72
N ASN A 109 -4.78 5.73 -11.42
CA ASN A 109 -5.42 4.94 -12.46
C ASN A 109 -4.86 5.31 -13.84
N THR A 110 -4.91 4.35 -14.77
CA THR A 110 -4.62 4.62 -16.17
C THR A 110 -5.70 5.50 -16.76
N LYS A 111 -5.27 6.53 -17.48
CA LYS A 111 -6.14 7.52 -18.12
C LYS A 111 -5.76 7.64 -19.59
N LEU A 112 -6.73 7.45 -20.48
CA LEU A 112 -6.54 7.73 -21.90
C LEU A 112 -6.64 9.25 -22.12
N HIS A 113 -5.57 9.83 -22.62
CA HIS A 113 -5.46 11.28 -22.80
C HIS A 113 -6.44 11.84 -23.84
N GLU A 114 -6.69 11.09 -24.92
CA GLU A 114 -7.51 11.54 -26.06
C GLU A 114 -8.98 11.78 -25.69
N HIS A 115 -9.52 11.04 -24.72
CA HIS A 115 -10.93 11.12 -24.32
C HIS A 115 -11.13 11.36 -22.81
N ASN A 116 -10.07 11.73 -22.08
CA ASN A 116 -10.10 11.94 -20.63
C ASN A 116 -10.70 10.76 -19.83
N THR A 117 -10.71 9.56 -20.41
CA THR A 117 -11.38 8.38 -19.87
C THR A 117 -10.47 7.68 -18.87
N VAL A 118 -10.96 7.47 -17.66
CA VAL A 118 -10.26 6.74 -16.60
C VAL A 118 -10.66 5.27 -16.67
N TYR A 119 -9.68 4.37 -16.53
CA TYR A 119 -9.90 2.93 -16.42
C TYR A 119 -9.66 2.49 -14.97
N PRO A 120 -10.70 2.38 -14.13
CA PRO A 120 -10.56 2.11 -12.70
C PRO A 120 -9.94 0.74 -12.38
N ARG A 121 -10.02 -0.19 -13.33
CA ARG A 121 -9.45 -1.55 -13.25
C ARG A 121 -8.09 -1.69 -13.92
N VAL A 122 -7.42 -0.58 -14.22
CA VAL A 122 -6.04 -0.56 -14.70
C VAL A 122 -5.30 0.47 -13.87
N ASN A 123 -4.91 0.08 -12.66
CA ASN A 123 -4.24 0.96 -11.71
C ASN A 123 -2.73 0.70 -11.66
N MET A 124 -2.00 1.68 -11.16
CA MET A 124 -0.54 1.70 -11.05
C MET A 124 -0.16 1.88 -9.58
N ALA A 125 0.71 1.01 -9.09
CA ALA A 125 1.26 1.04 -7.75
C ALA A 125 2.79 0.97 -7.80
N ILE A 126 3.45 1.64 -6.84
CA ILE A 126 4.89 1.52 -6.64
C ILE A 126 5.13 0.22 -5.88
N PRO A 127 5.95 -0.72 -6.39
CA PRO A 127 6.28 -1.94 -5.66
C PRO A 127 6.91 -1.63 -4.31
N PHE A 128 6.46 -2.31 -3.26
CA PHE A 128 6.97 -2.09 -1.91
C PHE A 128 8.47 -2.38 -1.81
N SER A 129 8.99 -3.31 -2.60
CA SER A 129 10.42 -3.62 -2.71
C SER A 129 11.31 -2.42 -3.07
N VAL A 130 10.76 -1.40 -3.74
CA VAL A 130 11.45 -0.13 -4.03
C VAL A 130 11.39 0.79 -2.82
N VAL A 131 10.20 0.93 -2.23
CA VAL A 131 9.94 1.79 -1.06
C VAL A 131 10.75 1.34 0.16
N GLU A 132 10.75 0.03 0.42
CA GLU A 132 11.48 -0.63 1.49
C GLU A 132 12.96 -0.25 1.50
N LYS A 133 13.62 -0.33 0.34
CA LYS A 133 15.05 0.03 0.19
C LYS A 133 15.31 1.50 0.55
N VAL A 134 14.42 2.40 0.17
CA VAL A 134 14.53 3.84 0.46
C VAL A 134 14.33 4.10 1.95
N ILE A 135 13.30 3.49 2.56
CA ILE A 135 13.00 3.62 3.99
C ILE A 135 14.14 3.08 4.85
N PHE A 136 14.65 1.88 4.56
CA PHE A 136 15.75 1.29 5.34
C PHE A 136 17.00 2.17 5.33
N LYS A 137 17.36 2.73 4.17
CA LYS A 137 18.49 3.65 4.07
C LYS A 137 18.24 4.96 4.82
N TYR A 138 17.03 5.52 4.72
CA TYR A 138 16.66 6.73 5.46
C TYR A 138 16.82 6.52 6.98
N ILE A 139 16.35 5.38 7.49
CA ILE A 139 16.49 5.00 8.90
C ILE A 139 17.97 4.83 9.28
N GLN A 140 18.74 4.07 8.49
CA GLN A 140 20.18 3.86 8.73
C GLN A 140 20.97 5.18 8.76
N ASN A 141 20.55 6.17 7.97
CA ASN A 141 21.18 7.48 7.92
C ASN A 141 20.65 8.46 8.98
N GLY A 142 19.95 7.97 10.01
CA GLY A 142 19.45 8.81 11.11
C GLY A 142 18.40 9.82 10.66
N GLY A 143 17.55 9.45 9.70
CA GLY A 143 16.48 10.31 9.19
C GLY A 143 16.93 11.36 8.18
N LYS A 144 18.09 11.16 7.55
CA LYS A 144 18.58 12.02 6.47
C LYS A 144 18.34 11.38 5.11
N TYR A 145 17.75 12.14 4.20
CA TYR A 145 17.59 11.74 2.81
C TYR A 145 18.96 11.78 2.10
N VAL A 146 19.27 10.73 1.34
CA VAL A 146 20.50 10.66 0.53
C VAL A 146 20.08 10.55 -0.93
N ASN A 147 20.58 11.46 -1.76
CA ASN A 147 20.20 11.54 -3.16
C ASN A 147 20.83 10.36 -3.93
N PHE A 148 19.99 9.53 -4.56
CA PHE A 148 20.41 8.29 -5.22
C PHE A 148 21.13 8.50 -6.56
N ASN A 149 21.09 9.72 -7.12
CA ASN A 149 21.66 10.03 -8.44
C ASN A 149 23.08 10.64 -8.38
N ALA A 150 23.74 10.67 -7.22
CA ALA A 150 25.04 11.33 -7.08
C ALA A 150 26.27 10.47 -7.45
N ASN A 151 26.09 9.22 -7.85
CA ASN A 151 27.20 8.29 -8.16
C ASN A 151 27.09 7.69 -9.57
N SER A 152 27.07 8.54 -10.58
CA SER A 152 27.46 8.17 -11.95
C SER A 152 28.51 9.17 -12.43
N ASN A 153 29.75 8.94 -12.00
CA ASN A 153 30.96 9.41 -12.68
C ASN A 153 31.53 8.22 -13.46
#